data_AF-F6W1E1-F1
#
_entry.id   AF-F6W1E1-F1
#
_cell.length_a   1.000
_cell.length_b   1.000
_cell.length_c   1.000
_cell.angle_alpha   90.00
_cell.angle_beta   90.00
_cell.angle_gamma   90.00
#
_symmetry.space_group_name_H-M   'P 1'
#
loop_
_entity.id
_entity.type
_entity.pdbx_description
1 polymer ?
#
loop_
_entity_poly.entity_id
_entity_poly.type
_entity_poly.pdbx_seq_one_letter_code
_entity_poly.pdbx_strand_id
1 'polypeptide(L)'
;MLATQRTRRTREHTGPTPHSVSIRAKMPSSKLPEHLLLERRRQEDLREEAILITKYNKMFDLKNDWERITDRSIQKNTVQRRVKDLMEQRKLELDERRQKLRELLSAEDEEYVREMEAKHETLEERQNKMCERAKLLKAKRETERQAFVEEKLDQQWREQCEELRGVLSRRHQDEVCVDRMQQLAAKADLERRKQEEEAMYAQLWEKDRLAKAAREEQEAQQQIERNRFGIKAMVDTLRTQKASLQAKKLEEKRLIAEEAKLLIEERELRSLEEERASQQKRLLQKQHKSSLEKSMKLKLQREAKEQQEELALDMKILEQLLEESRNEAHEMVERKHRRREEEQKYREFLQQQLEEETRREKELDRLIDVDVAAMWSKRIHQWKLEKEARNRLMRDVMETRRKQLQEKLQKLAYEKEVLKRDCEEIMAAVEEHNKLEDERVQRTKMINKNYESDLLAQIDHQKSKKDERKMEELREYNEGLQTEAKYQQRLKNVLSSATSERKTHPMRRPQFEVTGQKMV
;
A
#
# COMPACT_ATOMS: atom_id res chain seq x y z
N MET A 1 -70.41 122.35 -82.59
CA MET A 1 -70.24 123.59 -83.40
C MET A 1 -71.34 124.57 -83.06
N LEU A 2 -71.09 125.85 -83.30
CA LEU A 2 -72.04 126.98 -83.32
C LEU A 2 -72.34 127.65 -81.98
N ALA A 3 -71.37 128.47 -81.60
CA ALA A 3 -71.60 129.72 -80.91
C ALA A 3 -72.49 130.65 -81.77
N THR A 4 -73.41 131.39 -81.17
CA THR A 4 -74.13 132.46 -81.88
C THR A 4 -74.39 133.70 -81.03
N GLN A 5 -74.11 134.84 -81.67
CA GLN A 5 -74.06 136.22 -81.22
C GLN A 5 -75.45 136.80 -80.88
N ARG A 6 -75.48 137.74 -79.93
CA ARG A 6 -76.68 138.40 -79.40
C ARG A 6 -77.16 139.55 -80.32
N THR A 7 -78.36 139.47 -80.87
CA THR A 7 -79.09 140.63 -81.41
C THR A 7 -80.05 141.20 -80.34
N ARG A 8 -80.00 142.51 -80.11
CA ARG A 8 -80.80 143.25 -79.10
C ARG A 8 -82.17 143.64 -79.69
N ARG A 9 -83.26 143.17 -79.08
CA ARG A 9 -84.64 143.61 -79.42
C ARG A 9 -85.05 144.77 -78.51
N THR A 10 -84.98 146.00 -79.00
CA THR A 10 -85.49 147.24 -78.37
C THR A 10 -86.98 147.43 -78.65
N ARG A 11 -87.68 148.24 -77.85
CA ARG A 11 -89.16 148.34 -77.80
C ARG A 11 -89.71 149.72 -78.16
N GLU A 12 -88.89 150.55 -78.76
CA GLU A 12 -89.15 151.94 -79.07
C GLU A 12 -89.71 152.06 -80.50
N HIS A 13 -90.67 152.97 -80.74
CA HIS A 13 -91.06 153.39 -82.09
C HIS A 13 -91.36 154.91 -82.11
N THR A 14 -90.61 155.69 -82.92
CA THR A 14 -90.47 157.17 -83.02
C THR A 14 -91.40 157.86 -84.05
N GLY A 15 -91.95 159.06 -83.79
CA GLY A 15 -92.83 159.83 -84.71
C GLY A 15 -92.14 160.91 -85.59
N PRO A 16 -92.86 161.62 -86.51
CA PRO A 16 -92.35 162.64 -87.44
C PRO A 16 -92.33 164.03 -86.82
N THR A 17 -91.81 164.15 -85.63
CA THR A 17 -91.17 165.40 -85.27
C THR A 17 -90.28 165.06 -84.11
N PRO A 18 -89.12 165.71 -84.08
CA PRO A 18 -88.20 165.51 -82.98
C PRO A 18 -89.00 165.71 -81.67
N HIS A 19 -88.98 164.73 -80.73
CA HIS A 19 -89.48 164.74 -79.33
C HIS A 19 -90.76 163.95 -78.92
N SER A 20 -91.39 163.11 -79.76
CA SER A 20 -92.46 162.18 -79.34
C SER A 20 -92.07 160.71 -79.53
N VAL A 21 -92.06 159.93 -78.44
CA VAL A 21 -91.62 158.52 -78.39
C VAL A 21 -92.61 157.74 -77.54
N SER A 22 -93.05 156.56 -77.99
CA SER A 22 -93.93 155.67 -77.21
C SER A 22 -93.31 154.28 -77.00
N ILE A 23 -93.70 153.61 -75.91
CA ILE A 23 -93.12 152.33 -75.46
C ILE A 23 -94.24 151.27 -75.36
N ARG A 24 -94.05 150.11 -75.99
CA ARG A 24 -95.01 148.99 -75.94
C ARG A 24 -95.07 148.38 -74.53
N ALA A 25 -96.23 148.25 -73.90
CA ALA A 25 -96.40 147.57 -72.60
C ALA A 25 -96.10 146.06 -72.71
N LYS A 26 -95.55 145.43 -71.65
CA LYS A 26 -95.13 144.01 -71.61
C LYS A 26 -96.31 143.14 -71.13
N MET A 27 -96.57 141.99 -71.76
CA MET A 27 -97.61 141.05 -71.31
C MET A 27 -97.10 140.13 -70.16
N PRO A 28 -97.91 139.83 -69.11
CA PRO A 28 -97.55 138.91 -68.02
C PRO A 28 -97.55 137.42 -68.45
N SER A 29 -96.67 136.57 -67.87
CA SER A 29 -96.45 135.17 -68.28
C SER A 29 -97.46 134.16 -67.70
N SER A 30 -97.84 133.14 -68.48
CA SER A 30 -98.97 132.22 -68.26
C SER A 30 -98.75 131.01 -67.31
N LYS A 31 -97.54 130.77 -66.78
CA LYS A 31 -97.31 129.59 -65.91
C LYS A 31 -97.26 129.98 -64.44
N LEU A 32 -98.02 129.25 -63.62
CA LEU A 32 -98.01 129.41 -62.17
C LEU A 32 -96.60 129.12 -61.62
N PRO A 33 -96.12 129.90 -60.64
CA PRO A 33 -94.79 129.71 -60.05
C PRO A 33 -94.50 128.31 -59.46
N GLU A 34 -95.50 127.45 -59.23
CA GLU A 34 -95.35 126.18 -58.47
C GLU A 34 -95.26 124.86 -59.28
N HIS A 35 -95.39 124.86 -60.61
CA HIS A 35 -95.49 123.61 -61.41
C HIS A 35 -94.34 122.60 -61.20
N LEU A 36 -93.10 123.07 -61.08
CA LEU A 36 -91.92 122.21 -60.88
C LEU A 36 -91.93 121.48 -59.53
N LEU A 37 -92.66 122.02 -58.54
CA LEU A 37 -92.75 121.42 -57.21
C LEU A 37 -93.70 120.21 -57.23
N LEU A 38 -94.81 120.29 -57.99
CA LEU A 38 -95.81 119.23 -58.10
C LEU A 38 -95.31 118.00 -58.86
N GLU A 39 -94.56 118.17 -59.96
CA GLU A 39 -93.98 117.03 -60.68
C GLU A 39 -92.94 116.28 -59.83
N ARG A 40 -92.14 117.02 -59.05
CA ARG A 40 -91.13 116.44 -58.17
C ARG A 40 -91.79 115.58 -57.09
N ARG A 41 -92.89 116.07 -56.48
CA ARG A 41 -93.70 115.28 -55.53
C ARG A 41 -94.23 113.99 -56.14
N ARG A 42 -94.81 114.03 -57.34
CA ARG A 42 -95.34 112.81 -57.99
C ARG A 42 -94.25 111.75 -58.24
N GLN A 43 -93.04 112.16 -58.61
CA GLN A 43 -91.91 111.24 -58.78
C GLN A 43 -91.41 110.69 -57.44
N GLU A 44 -91.42 111.52 -56.39
CA GLU A 44 -91.11 111.10 -55.03
C GLU A 44 -92.13 110.06 -54.53
N ASP A 45 -93.43 110.28 -54.72
CA ASP A 45 -94.50 109.35 -54.32
C ASP A 45 -94.34 107.96 -54.97
N LEU A 46 -94.12 107.89 -56.30
CA LEU A 46 -93.91 106.62 -57.01
C LEU A 46 -92.64 105.89 -56.54
N ARG A 47 -91.59 106.65 -56.23
CA ARG A 47 -90.34 106.09 -55.70
C ARG A 47 -90.59 105.52 -54.30
N GLU A 48 -91.37 106.21 -53.47
CA GLU A 48 -91.75 105.74 -52.15
C GLU A 48 -92.57 104.44 -52.23
N GLU A 49 -93.56 104.34 -53.12
CA GLU A 49 -94.35 103.12 -53.32
C GLU A 49 -93.48 101.92 -53.75
N ALA A 50 -92.55 102.11 -54.70
CA ALA A 50 -91.64 101.05 -55.14
C ALA A 50 -90.70 100.61 -54.00
N ILE A 51 -90.22 101.55 -53.18
CA ILE A 51 -89.43 101.26 -51.99
C ILE A 51 -90.26 100.46 -50.97
N LEU A 52 -91.55 100.76 -50.79
CA LEU A 52 -92.42 100.03 -49.87
C LEU A 52 -92.63 98.58 -50.33
N ILE A 53 -92.91 98.33 -51.61
CA ILE A 53 -93.11 96.97 -52.13
C ILE A 53 -91.83 96.15 -52.04
N THR A 54 -90.69 96.73 -52.42
CA THR A 54 -89.41 96.02 -52.31
C THR A 54 -89.02 95.73 -50.86
N LYS A 55 -89.33 96.65 -49.92
CA LYS A 55 -89.18 96.39 -48.48
C LYS A 55 -90.08 95.24 -48.03
N TYR A 56 -91.35 95.20 -48.48
CA TYR A 56 -92.30 94.14 -48.13
C TYR A 56 -91.83 92.76 -48.64
N ASN A 57 -91.43 92.66 -49.91
CA ASN A 57 -90.94 91.38 -50.47
C ASN A 57 -89.67 90.90 -49.77
N LYS A 58 -88.71 91.80 -49.50
CA LYS A 58 -87.50 91.46 -48.74
C LYS A 58 -87.82 90.95 -47.32
N MET A 59 -88.83 91.53 -46.67
CA MET A 59 -89.31 91.04 -45.38
C MET A 59 -89.91 89.64 -45.49
N PHE A 60 -90.66 89.36 -46.55
CA PHE A 60 -91.28 88.05 -46.76
C PHE A 60 -90.25 86.96 -47.08
N ASP A 61 -89.25 87.24 -47.91
CA ASP A 61 -88.17 86.31 -48.20
C ASP A 61 -87.36 85.98 -46.94
N LEU A 62 -87.06 87.00 -46.12
CA LEU A 62 -86.40 86.79 -44.82
C LEU A 62 -87.21 85.87 -43.91
N LYS A 63 -88.54 86.00 -43.91
CA LYS A 63 -89.43 85.13 -43.14
C LYS A 63 -89.36 83.68 -43.63
N ASN A 64 -89.45 83.44 -44.94
CA ASN A 64 -89.37 82.09 -45.50
C ASN A 64 -88.01 81.42 -45.27
N ASP A 65 -86.92 82.18 -45.42
CA ASP A 65 -85.58 81.67 -45.12
C ASP A 65 -85.44 81.33 -43.64
N TRP A 66 -86.00 82.17 -42.75
CA TRP A 66 -86.05 81.89 -41.32
C TRP A 66 -86.83 80.61 -41.01
N GLU A 67 -88.01 80.40 -41.62
CA GLU A 67 -88.81 79.17 -41.43
C GLU A 67 -88.03 77.93 -41.89
N ARG A 68 -87.41 77.95 -43.08
CA ARG A 68 -86.63 76.82 -43.60
C ARG A 68 -85.40 76.50 -42.73
N ILE A 69 -84.68 77.52 -42.25
CA ILE A 69 -83.51 77.34 -41.38
C ILE A 69 -83.97 76.77 -40.03
N THR A 70 -85.08 77.29 -39.49
CA THR A 70 -85.65 76.86 -38.21
C THR A 70 -86.10 75.40 -38.29
N ASP A 71 -86.83 75.00 -39.33
CA ASP A 71 -87.28 73.62 -39.50
C ASP A 71 -86.13 72.63 -39.64
N ARG A 72 -85.09 72.97 -40.41
CA ARG A 72 -83.87 72.15 -40.49
C ARG A 72 -83.16 72.04 -39.14
N SER A 73 -83.12 73.13 -38.38
CA SER A 73 -82.55 73.14 -37.03
C SER A 73 -83.37 72.24 -36.09
N ILE A 74 -84.70 72.31 -36.13
CA ILE A 74 -85.60 71.46 -35.34
C ILE A 74 -85.39 69.98 -35.67
N GLN A 75 -85.33 69.62 -36.95
CA GLN A 75 -85.09 68.22 -37.37
C GLN A 75 -83.73 67.73 -36.91
N LYS A 76 -82.66 68.51 -37.13
CA LYS A 76 -81.30 68.18 -36.67
C LYS A 76 -81.25 68.00 -35.16
N ASN A 77 -81.87 68.91 -34.40
CA ASN A 77 -81.93 68.84 -32.94
C ASN A 77 -82.70 67.59 -32.47
N THR A 78 -83.78 67.21 -33.17
CA THR A 78 -84.56 66.01 -32.85
C THR A 78 -83.74 64.74 -33.05
N VAL A 79 -83.03 64.63 -34.18
CA VAL A 79 -82.11 63.51 -34.45
C VAL A 79 -80.97 63.49 -33.43
N GLN A 80 -80.37 64.64 -33.11
CA GLN A 80 -79.31 64.73 -32.12
C GLN A 80 -79.75 64.29 -30.73
N ARG A 81 -80.97 64.66 -30.28
CA ARG A 81 -81.53 64.16 -29.02
C ARG A 81 -81.67 62.65 -29.07
N ARG A 82 -82.28 62.10 -30.12
CA ARG A 82 -82.46 60.65 -30.23
C ARG A 82 -81.14 59.87 -30.22
N VAL A 83 -80.11 60.38 -30.89
CA VAL A 83 -78.77 59.78 -30.87
C VAL A 83 -78.14 59.88 -29.49
N LYS A 84 -78.29 61.02 -28.80
CA LYS A 84 -77.82 61.16 -27.41
C LYS A 84 -78.50 60.16 -26.49
N ASP A 85 -79.82 60.02 -26.57
CA ASP A 85 -80.58 59.05 -25.75
C ASP A 85 -80.05 57.62 -25.97
N LEU A 86 -79.84 57.22 -27.22
CA LEU A 86 -79.28 55.89 -27.55
C LEU A 86 -77.84 55.72 -27.04
N MET A 87 -77.02 56.75 -27.12
CA MET A 87 -75.66 56.72 -26.57
C MET A 87 -75.66 56.65 -25.04
N GLU A 88 -76.59 57.33 -24.38
CA GLU A 88 -76.77 57.27 -22.93
C GLU A 88 -77.23 55.88 -22.49
N GLN A 89 -78.20 55.28 -23.20
CA GLN A 89 -78.60 53.88 -22.97
C GLN A 89 -77.41 52.92 -23.11
N ARG A 90 -76.60 53.07 -24.17
CA ARG A 90 -75.42 52.23 -24.37
C ARG A 90 -74.36 52.44 -23.29
N LYS A 91 -74.20 53.66 -22.77
CA LYS A 91 -73.31 53.94 -21.64
C LYS A 91 -73.81 53.25 -20.37
N LEU A 92 -75.10 53.33 -20.09
CA LEU A 92 -75.71 52.64 -18.94
C LEU A 92 -75.48 51.12 -19.02
N GLU A 93 -75.72 50.50 -20.19
CA GLU A 93 -75.43 49.07 -20.40
C GLU A 93 -73.95 48.72 -20.15
N LEU A 94 -73.02 49.57 -20.61
CA LEU A 94 -71.59 49.37 -20.38
C LEU A 94 -71.20 49.54 -18.92
N ASP A 95 -71.79 50.51 -18.24
CA ASP A 95 -71.52 50.77 -16.84
C ASP A 95 -72.09 49.66 -15.95
N GLU A 96 -73.27 49.11 -16.27
CA GLU A 96 -73.80 47.90 -15.63
C GLU A 96 -72.87 46.71 -15.82
N ARG A 97 -72.34 46.49 -17.04
CA ARG A 97 -71.39 45.41 -17.30
C ARG A 97 -70.09 45.61 -16.53
N ARG A 98 -69.57 46.84 -16.46
CA ARG A 98 -68.39 47.19 -15.67
C ARG A 98 -68.63 46.99 -14.18
N GLN A 99 -69.83 47.29 -13.70
CA GLN A 99 -70.20 47.07 -12.31
C GLN A 99 -70.21 45.58 -11.96
N LYS A 100 -70.85 44.74 -12.79
CA LYS A 100 -70.82 43.28 -12.64
C LYS A 100 -69.41 42.70 -12.67
N LEU A 101 -68.55 43.20 -13.55
CA LEU A 101 -67.15 42.78 -13.61
C LEU A 101 -66.39 43.18 -12.34
N ARG A 102 -66.62 44.39 -11.82
CA ARG A 102 -66.02 44.84 -10.55
C ARG A 102 -66.45 43.97 -9.37
N GLU A 103 -67.73 43.61 -9.32
CA GLU A 103 -68.26 42.72 -8.28
C GLU A 103 -67.62 41.33 -8.34
N LEU A 104 -67.47 40.74 -9.53
CA LEU A 104 -66.79 39.46 -9.72
C LEU A 104 -65.32 39.52 -9.28
N LEU A 105 -64.58 40.53 -9.73
CA LEU A 105 -63.17 40.69 -9.35
C LEU A 105 -63.01 40.93 -7.85
N SER A 106 -63.91 41.72 -7.24
CA SER A 106 -63.91 41.93 -5.78
C SER A 106 -64.17 40.63 -5.03
N ALA A 107 -65.10 39.80 -5.51
CA ALA A 107 -65.39 38.51 -4.88
C ALA A 107 -64.19 37.56 -4.99
N GLU A 108 -63.53 37.49 -6.14
CA GLU A 108 -62.29 36.71 -6.33
C GLU A 108 -61.16 37.21 -5.41
N ASP A 109 -60.95 38.53 -5.34
CA ASP A 109 -59.95 39.12 -4.44
C ASP A 109 -60.24 38.79 -2.97
N GLU A 110 -61.49 38.87 -2.53
CA GLU A 110 -61.91 38.49 -1.18
C GLU A 110 -61.71 37.00 -0.90
N GLU A 111 -61.95 36.13 -1.87
CA GLU A 111 -61.70 34.69 -1.76
C GLU A 111 -60.21 34.40 -1.62
N TYR A 112 -59.35 35.04 -2.42
CA TYR A 112 -57.90 34.90 -2.28
C TYR A 112 -57.39 35.41 -0.94
N VAL A 113 -57.91 36.54 -0.45
CA VAL A 113 -57.56 37.04 0.89
C VAL A 113 -57.95 36.03 1.96
N ARG A 114 -59.17 35.47 1.89
CA ARG A 114 -59.63 34.43 2.83
C ARG A 114 -58.76 33.17 2.77
N GLU A 115 -58.39 32.70 1.57
CA GLU A 115 -57.49 31.55 1.42
C GLU A 115 -56.11 31.81 1.98
N MET A 116 -55.56 33.02 1.78
CA MET A 116 -54.27 33.39 2.32
C MET A 116 -54.34 33.44 3.84
N GLU A 117 -55.34 34.09 4.43
CA GLU A 117 -55.54 34.12 5.88
C GLU A 117 -55.71 32.71 6.47
N ALA A 118 -56.45 31.82 5.81
CA ALA A 118 -56.63 30.43 6.26
C ALA A 118 -55.36 29.56 6.14
N LYS A 119 -54.49 29.85 5.16
CA LYS A 119 -53.21 29.14 4.98
C LYS A 119 -52.13 29.62 5.95
N HIS A 120 -52.27 30.81 6.52
CA HIS A 120 -51.34 31.29 7.53
C HIS A 120 -51.63 30.59 8.86
N GLU A 121 -50.68 29.78 9.31
CA GLU A 121 -50.72 29.23 10.66
C GLU A 121 -50.84 30.39 11.66
N THR A 122 -51.87 30.36 12.49
CA THR A 122 -52.02 31.36 13.55
C THR A 122 -50.84 31.28 14.52
N LEU A 123 -50.50 32.39 15.17
CA LEU A 123 -49.43 32.40 16.17
C LEU A 123 -49.70 31.38 17.29
N GLU A 124 -50.97 31.17 17.63
CA GLU A 124 -51.42 30.18 18.62
C GLU A 124 -51.19 28.75 18.13
N GLU A 125 -51.54 28.41 16.89
CA GLU A 125 -51.26 27.09 16.31
C GLU A 125 -49.76 26.79 16.28
N ARG A 126 -48.95 27.78 15.89
CA ARG A 126 -47.49 27.63 15.86
C ARG A 126 -46.92 27.43 17.27
N GLN A 127 -47.42 28.18 18.25
CA GLN A 127 -47.06 28.00 19.66
C GLN A 127 -47.50 26.63 20.19
N ASN A 128 -48.70 26.18 19.84
CA ASN A 128 -49.22 24.86 20.22
C ASN A 128 -48.37 23.74 19.61
N LYS A 129 -48.01 23.80 18.33
CA LYS A 129 -47.09 22.84 17.69
C LYS A 129 -45.72 22.83 18.38
N MET A 130 -45.19 24.00 18.76
CA MET A 130 -43.91 24.09 19.49
C MET A 130 -44.03 23.47 20.89
N CYS A 131 -45.12 23.75 21.61
CA CYS A 131 -45.42 23.19 22.92
C CYS A 131 -45.61 21.67 22.86
N GLU A 132 -46.35 21.14 21.89
CA GLU A 132 -46.52 19.71 21.69
C GLU A 132 -45.21 19.02 21.35
N ARG A 133 -44.41 19.60 20.44
CA ARG A 133 -43.07 19.11 20.15
C ARG A 133 -42.17 19.10 21.38
N ALA A 134 -42.22 20.15 22.20
CA ALA A 134 -41.47 20.22 23.45
C ALA A 134 -41.94 19.16 24.47
N LYS A 135 -43.26 18.95 24.60
CA LYS A 135 -43.85 17.89 25.44
C LYS A 135 -43.40 16.51 24.97
N LEU A 136 -43.41 16.24 23.66
CA LEU A 136 -42.96 14.96 23.09
C LEU A 136 -41.47 14.74 23.33
N LEU A 137 -40.63 15.77 23.13
CA LEU A 137 -39.19 15.66 23.40
C LEU A 137 -38.91 15.43 24.89
N LYS A 138 -39.66 16.10 25.77
CA LYS A 138 -39.57 15.87 27.22
C LYS A 138 -39.99 14.44 27.59
N ALA A 139 -41.09 13.94 27.02
CA ALA A 139 -41.55 12.58 27.23
C ALA A 139 -40.51 11.55 26.75
N LYS A 140 -39.93 11.73 25.56
CA LYS A 140 -38.87 10.84 25.04
C LYS A 140 -37.63 10.82 25.93
N ARG A 141 -37.16 11.98 26.37
CA ARG A 141 -36.03 12.06 27.31
C ARG A 141 -36.34 11.39 28.64
N GLU A 142 -37.57 11.51 29.13
CA GLU A 142 -38.00 10.85 30.35
C GLU A 142 -38.06 9.33 30.18
N THR A 143 -38.58 8.83 29.06
CA THR A 143 -38.60 7.38 28.78
C THR A 143 -37.19 6.81 28.63
N GLU A 144 -36.28 7.53 27.97
CA GLU A 144 -34.88 7.13 27.88
C GLU A 144 -34.20 7.11 29.26
N ARG A 145 -34.47 8.12 30.10
CA ARG A 145 -33.96 8.16 31.48
C ARG A 145 -34.51 6.99 32.30
N GLN A 146 -35.79 6.68 32.18
CA GLN A 146 -36.42 5.57 32.90
C GLN A 146 -35.83 4.23 32.47
N ALA A 147 -35.71 3.98 31.16
CA ALA A 147 -35.09 2.76 30.64
C ALA A 147 -33.65 2.58 31.11
N PHE A 148 -32.85 3.67 31.11
CA PHE A 148 -31.48 3.63 31.63
C PHE A 148 -31.44 3.33 33.14
N VAL A 149 -32.36 3.93 33.91
CA VAL A 149 -32.46 3.65 35.35
C VAL A 149 -32.86 2.20 35.60
N GLU A 150 -33.84 1.68 34.87
CA GLU A 150 -34.27 0.27 34.94
C GLU A 150 -33.11 -0.67 34.63
N GLU A 151 -32.34 -0.43 33.55
CA GLU A 151 -31.17 -1.24 33.21
C GLU A 151 -30.12 -1.22 34.33
N LYS A 152 -29.89 -0.06 34.94
CA LYS A 152 -28.91 0.06 36.05
C LYS A 152 -29.40 -0.59 37.33
N LEU A 153 -30.69 -0.53 37.62
CA LEU A 153 -31.30 -1.25 38.75
C LEU A 153 -31.22 -2.77 38.52
N ASP A 154 -31.49 -3.23 37.31
CA ASP A 154 -31.31 -4.62 36.90
C ASP A 154 -29.86 -5.08 37.05
N GLN A 155 -28.90 -4.25 36.62
CA GLN A 155 -27.48 -4.52 36.78
C GLN A 155 -27.11 -4.66 38.26
N GLN A 156 -27.53 -3.70 39.10
CA GLN A 156 -27.30 -3.75 40.54
C GLN A 156 -27.93 -5.00 41.16
N TRP A 157 -29.16 -5.35 40.77
CA TRP A 157 -29.82 -6.55 41.25
C TRP A 157 -29.06 -7.81 40.86
N ARG A 158 -28.57 -7.93 39.61
CA ARG A 158 -27.78 -9.08 39.16
C ARG A 158 -26.45 -9.21 39.93
N GLU A 159 -25.78 -8.09 40.19
CA GLU A 159 -24.50 -8.06 40.90
C GLU A 159 -24.65 -8.38 42.41
N GLN A 160 -25.75 -7.92 43.02
CA GLN A 160 -26.05 -8.10 44.45
C GLN A 160 -26.82 -9.39 44.78
N CYS A 161 -27.47 -10.02 43.81
CA CYS A 161 -28.25 -11.24 44.02
C CYS A 161 -27.34 -12.46 44.24
N GLU A 162 -27.23 -12.89 45.51
CA GLU A 162 -26.42 -14.05 45.89
C GLU A 162 -26.94 -15.37 45.28
N GLU A 163 -28.25 -15.53 45.11
CA GLU A 163 -28.85 -16.70 44.47
C GLU A 163 -28.39 -16.82 43.01
N LEU A 164 -28.39 -15.71 42.26
CA LEU A 164 -27.92 -15.66 40.89
C LEU A 164 -26.42 -15.96 40.82
N ARG A 165 -25.62 -15.44 41.75
CA ARG A 165 -24.17 -15.73 41.82
C ARG A 165 -23.92 -17.23 41.99
N GLY A 166 -24.68 -17.90 42.85
CA GLY A 166 -24.60 -19.35 43.03
C GLY A 166 -24.94 -20.13 41.75
N VAL A 167 -26.00 -19.74 41.04
CA VAL A 167 -26.40 -20.39 39.78
C VAL A 167 -25.36 -20.16 38.67
N LEU A 168 -24.87 -18.93 38.50
CA LEU A 168 -23.83 -18.61 37.51
C LEU A 168 -22.53 -19.35 37.79
N SER A 169 -22.15 -19.49 39.06
CA SER A 169 -20.97 -20.26 39.45
C SER A 169 -21.11 -21.74 39.10
N ARG A 170 -22.28 -22.35 39.35
CA ARG A 170 -22.55 -23.75 38.94
C ARG A 170 -22.55 -23.92 37.44
N ARG A 171 -23.20 -23.02 36.70
CA ARG A 171 -23.17 -23.06 35.23
C ARG A 171 -21.74 -22.96 34.70
N HIS A 172 -20.93 -22.07 35.27
CA HIS A 172 -19.53 -21.95 34.88
C HIS A 172 -18.74 -23.23 35.21
N GLN A 173 -19.00 -23.86 36.36
CA GLN A 173 -18.42 -25.16 36.69
C GLN A 173 -18.83 -26.23 35.67
N ASP A 174 -20.10 -26.28 35.25
CA ASP A 174 -20.59 -27.22 34.24
C ASP A 174 -19.89 -27.00 32.90
N GLU A 175 -19.73 -25.73 32.47
CA GLU A 175 -18.97 -25.36 31.26
C GLU A 175 -17.52 -25.85 31.34
N VAL A 176 -16.83 -25.59 32.45
CA VAL A 176 -15.46 -26.10 32.69
C VAL A 176 -15.42 -27.64 32.68
N CYS A 177 -16.44 -28.31 33.22
CA CYS A 177 -16.51 -29.78 33.18
C CYS A 177 -16.66 -30.30 31.75
N VAL A 178 -17.48 -29.64 30.93
CA VAL A 178 -17.64 -29.96 29.50
C VAL A 178 -16.33 -29.77 28.75
N ASP A 179 -15.67 -28.64 28.93
CA ASP A 179 -14.39 -28.34 28.28
C ASP A 179 -13.32 -29.36 28.69
N ARG A 180 -13.27 -29.74 29.97
CA ARG A 180 -12.36 -30.77 30.46
C ARG A 180 -12.65 -32.14 29.82
N MET A 181 -13.92 -32.51 29.64
CA MET A 181 -14.27 -33.76 28.94
C MET A 181 -13.78 -33.75 27.49
N GLN A 182 -13.93 -32.63 26.79
CA GLN A 182 -13.40 -32.47 25.42
C GLN A 182 -11.86 -32.56 25.39
N GLN A 183 -11.18 -31.95 26.36
CA GLN A 183 -9.73 -32.03 26.47
C GLN A 183 -9.24 -33.47 26.71
N LEU A 184 -9.92 -34.22 27.58
CA LEU A 184 -9.60 -35.62 27.83
C LEU A 184 -9.83 -36.50 26.59
N ALA A 185 -10.94 -36.28 25.86
CA ALA A 185 -11.20 -36.98 24.61
C ALA A 185 -10.11 -36.70 23.56
N ALA A 186 -9.73 -35.43 23.38
CA ALA A 186 -8.65 -35.05 22.47
C ALA A 186 -7.30 -35.66 22.87
N LYS A 187 -7.02 -35.73 24.18
CA LYS A 187 -5.81 -36.39 24.69
C LYS A 187 -5.81 -37.89 24.40
N ALA A 188 -6.95 -38.57 24.61
CA ALA A 188 -7.09 -40.00 24.32
C ALA A 188 -6.91 -40.29 22.82
N ASP A 189 -7.46 -39.45 21.94
CA ASP A 189 -7.25 -39.57 20.49
C ASP A 189 -5.77 -39.38 20.10
N LEU A 190 -5.08 -38.43 20.74
CA LEU A 190 -3.65 -38.22 20.52
C LEU A 190 -2.82 -39.42 20.99
N GLU A 191 -3.13 -39.98 22.16
CA GLU A 191 -2.46 -41.17 22.67
C GLU A 191 -2.68 -42.38 21.76
N ARG A 192 -3.90 -42.56 21.24
CA ARG A 192 -4.20 -43.62 20.25
C ARG A 192 -3.36 -43.46 18.98
N ARG A 193 -3.27 -42.24 18.42
CA ARG A 193 -2.42 -41.97 17.24
C ARG A 193 -0.95 -42.28 17.51
N LYS A 194 -0.44 -41.90 18.68
CA LYS A 194 0.94 -42.24 19.09
C LYS A 194 1.15 -43.76 19.18
N GLN A 195 0.21 -44.49 19.76
CA GLN A 195 0.29 -45.96 19.82
C GLN A 195 0.26 -46.59 18.42
N GLU A 196 -0.56 -46.07 17.50
CA GLU A 196 -0.60 -46.51 16.10
C GLU A 196 0.74 -46.23 15.39
N GLU A 197 1.32 -45.06 15.60
CA GLU A 197 2.65 -44.69 15.08
C GLU A 197 3.76 -45.59 15.65
N GLU A 198 3.80 -45.78 16.97
CA GLU A 198 4.76 -46.66 17.65
C GLU A 198 4.65 -48.11 17.16
N ALA A 199 3.42 -48.62 16.99
CA ALA A 199 3.18 -49.95 16.45
C ALA A 199 3.68 -50.06 14.99
N MET A 200 3.47 -49.04 14.18
CA MET A 200 3.98 -48.98 12.80
C MET A 200 5.51 -49.00 12.79
N TYR A 201 6.16 -48.19 13.63
CA TYR A 201 7.62 -48.18 13.75
C TYR A 201 8.17 -49.51 14.27
N ALA A 202 7.51 -50.15 15.24
CA ALA A 202 7.90 -51.47 15.73
C ALA A 202 7.84 -52.53 14.62
N GLN A 203 6.81 -52.49 13.76
CA GLN A 203 6.73 -53.38 12.60
C GLN A 203 7.84 -53.13 11.58
N LEU A 204 8.18 -51.86 11.31
CA LEU A 204 9.30 -51.53 10.42
C LEU A 204 10.63 -52.00 10.98
N TRP A 205 10.83 -51.84 12.29
CA TRP A 205 12.04 -52.27 12.96
C TRP A 205 12.19 -53.80 12.95
N GLU A 206 11.09 -54.53 13.18
CA GLU A 206 11.08 -55.98 13.08
C GLU A 206 11.41 -56.46 11.66
N LYS A 207 10.87 -55.79 10.64
CA LYS A 207 11.21 -56.07 9.23
C LYS A 207 12.70 -55.84 8.94
N ASP A 208 13.28 -54.75 9.43
CA ASP A 208 14.71 -54.47 9.27
C ASP A 208 15.58 -55.50 10.01
N ARG A 209 15.19 -55.89 11.23
CA ARG A 209 15.85 -56.97 12.00
C ARG A 209 15.85 -58.28 11.22
N LEU A 210 14.71 -58.68 10.68
CA LEU A 210 14.57 -59.89 9.87
C LEU A 210 15.41 -59.80 8.58
N ALA A 211 15.44 -58.65 7.91
CA ALA A 211 16.25 -58.44 6.71
C ALA A 211 17.77 -58.50 7.00
N LYS A 212 18.22 -58.01 8.15
CA LYS A 212 19.61 -58.15 8.61
C LYS A 212 19.94 -59.61 8.91
N ALA A 213 19.10 -60.30 9.68
CA ALA A 213 19.28 -61.71 9.98
C ALA A 213 19.32 -62.57 8.70
N ALA A 214 18.44 -62.31 7.72
CA ALA A 214 18.44 -63.01 6.45
C ALA A 214 19.71 -62.75 5.62
N ARG A 215 20.26 -61.52 5.66
CA ARG A 215 21.55 -61.21 5.02
C ARG A 215 22.70 -61.95 5.69
N GLU A 216 22.77 -61.93 7.02
CA GLU A 216 23.80 -62.65 7.77
C GLU A 216 23.72 -64.16 7.50
N GLU A 217 22.52 -64.73 7.42
CA GLU A 217 22.33 -66.14 7.07
C GLU A 217 22.80 -66.45 5.64
N GLN A 218 22.49 -65.58 4.66
CA GLN A 218 22.99 -65.71 3.30
C GLN A 218 24.52 -65.59 3.21
N GLU A 219 25.12 -64.64 3.93
CA GLU A 219 26.57 -64.48 3.98
C GLU A 219 27.25 -65.69 4.65
N ALA A 220 26.67 -66.21 5.73
CA ALA A 220 27.14 -67.43 6.38
C ALA A 220 27.06 -68.65 5.45
N GLN A 221 25.94 -68.81 4.72
CA GLN A 221 25.79 -69.86 3.72
C GLN A 221 26.82 -69.72 2.59
N GLN A 222 27.02 -68.51 2.06
CA GLN A 222 28.05 -68.25 1.05
C GLN A 222 29.46 -68.55 1.58
N GLN A 223 29.74 -68.24 2.84
CA GLN A 223 31.02 -68.54 3.47
C GLN A 223 31.23 -70.05 3.66
N ILE A 224 30.20 -70.77 4.07
CA ILE A 224 30.23 -72.25 4.16
C ILE A 224 30.48 -72.86 2.78
N GLU A 225 29.80 -72.38 1.74
CA GLU A 225 30.01 -72.85 0.38
C GLU A 225 31.43 -72.53 -0.11
N ARG A 226 31.94 -71.30 0.09
CA ARG A 226 33.33 -70.94 -0.23
C ARG A 226 34.34 -71.84 0.49
N ASN A 227 34.14 -72.09 1.78
CA ASN A 227 34.99 -72.98 2.56
C ASN A 227 34.90 -74.42 2.02
N ARG A 228 33.71 -74.89 1.64
CA ARG A 228 33.51 -76.21 1.03
C ARG A 228 34.21 -76.33 -0.33
N PHE A 229 34.14 -75.30 -1.18
CA PHE A 229 34.88 -75.25 -2.44
C PHE A 229 36.39 -75.23 -2.19
N GLY A 230 36.86 -74.45 -1.22
CA GLY A 230 38.27 -74.40 -0.82
C GLY A 230 38.78 -75.75 -0.31
N ILE A 231 38.02 -76.42 0.56
CA ILE A 231 38.34 -77.76 1.07
C ILE A 231 38.35 -78.77 -0.09
N LYS A 232 37.36 -78.71 -1.00
CA LYS A 232 37.32 -79.60 -2.17
C LYS A 232 38.55 -79.41 -3.06
N ALA A 233 38.92 -78.16 -3.37
CA ALA A 233 40.12 -77.85 -4.13
C ALA A 233 41.39 -78.37 -3.43
N MET A 234 41.49 -78.21 -2.11
CA MET A 234 42.61 -78.76 -1.32
C MET A 234 42.65 -80.29 -1.32
N VAL A 235 41.50 -80.95 -1.24
CA VAL A 235 41.41 -82.42 -1.32
C VAL A 235 41.82 -82.90 -2.71
N ASP A 236 41.43 -82.20 -3.77
CA ASP A 236 41.79 -82.55 -5.14
C ASP A 236 43.29 -82.36 -5.41
N THR A 237 43.92 -81.31 -4.87
CA THR A 237 45.39 -81.15 -4.94
C THR A 237 46.12 -82.23 -4.14
N LEU A 238 45.62 -82.62 -2.97
CA LEU A 238 46.20 -83.74 -2.21
C LEU A 238 46.05 -85.08 -2.95
N ARG A 239 44.95 -85.29 -3.66
CA ARG A 239 44.75 -86.49 -4.50
C ARG A 239 45.72 -86.55 -5.67
N THR A 240 45.95 -85.44 -6.36
CA THR A 240 46.93 -85.39 -7.47
C THR A 240 48.36 -85.60 -6.96
N GLN A 241 48.72 -85.02 -5.80
CA GLN A 241 50.00 -85.28 -5.15
C GLN A 241 50.17 -86.75 -4.72
N LYS A 242 49.12 -87.37 -4.18
CA LYS A 242 49.16 -88.80 -3.81
C LYS A 242 49.29 -89.69 -5.04
N ALA A 243 48.59 -89.37 -6.13
CA ALA A 243 48.67 -90.12 -7.39
C ALA A 243 50.07 -90.01 -8.02
N SER A 244 50.68 -88.82 -8.02
CA SER A 244 52.05 -88.64 -8.53
C SER A 244 53.08 -89.37 -7.67
N LEU A 245 52.93 -89.38 -6.35
CA LEU A 245 53.78 -90.15 -5.45
C LEU A 245 53.62 -91.67 -5.66
N GLN A 246 52.40 -92.15 -5.90
CA GLN A 246 52.16 -93.56 -6.23
C GLN A 246 52.75 -93.96 -7.58
N ALA A 247 52.67 -93.08 -8.60
CA ALA A 247 53.32 -93.31 -9.89
C ALA A 247 54.84 -93.45 -9.74
N LYS A 248 55.49 -92.55 -8.99
CA LYS A 248 56.93 -92.63 -8.68
C LYS A 248 57.30 -93.93 -7.96
N LYS A 249 56.50 -94.36 -6.98
CA LYS A 249 56.73 -95.65 -6.28
C LYS A 249 56.59 -96.87 -7.20
N LEU A 250 55.70 -96.81 -8.20
CA LEU A 250 55.56 -97.89 -9.19
C LEU A 250 56.75 -97.91 -10.16
N GLU A 251 57.26 -96.74 -10.56
CA GLU A 251 58.49 -96.63 -11.36
C GLU A 251 59.72 -97.12 -10.59
N GLU A 252 59.88 -96.73 -9.32
CA GLU A 252 60.94 -97.25 -8.44
C GLU A 252 60.89 -98.78 -8.34
N LYS A 253 59.71 -99.37 -8.16
CA LYS A 253 59.56 -100.83 -8.15
C LYS A 253 59.90 -101.48 -9.49
N ARG A 254 59.62 -100.82 -10.61
CA ARG A 254 60.02 -101.29 -11.94
C ARG A 254 61.55 -101.26 -12.10
N LEU A 255 62.18 -100.15 -11.71
CA LEU A 255 63.63 -100.00 -11.73
C LEU A 255 64.32 -101.04 -10.85
N ILE A 256 63.83 -101.28 -9.62
CA ILE A 256 64.36 -102.33 -8.73
C ILE A 256 64.21 -103.73 -9.37
N ALA A 257 63.11 -104.00 -10.08
CA ALA A 257 62.92 -105.27 -10.77
C ALA A 257 63.86 -105.42 -11.99
N GLU A 258 64.17 -104.33 -12.69
CA GLU A 258 65.15 -104.29 -13.78
C GLU A 258 66.59 -104.45 -13.25
N GLU A 259 66.94 -103.76 -12.16
CA GLU A 259 68.21 -103.92 -11.44
C GLU A 259 68.39 -105.36 -10.94
N ALA A 260 67.34 -105.99 -10.40
CA ALA A 260 67.39 -107.38 -9.96
C ALA A 260 67.63 -108.35 -11.13
N LYS A 261 67.10 -108.09 -12.32
CA LYS A 261 67.37 -108.88 -13.53
C LYS A 261 68.82 -108.72 -14.00
N LEU A 262 69.32 -107.48 -14.05
CA LEU A 262 70.71 -107.20 -14.40
C LEU A 262 71.69 -107.84 -13.40
N LEU A 263 71.36 -107.84 -12.10
CA LEU A 263 72.15 -108.52 -11.08
C LEU A 263 72.16 -110.05 -11.23
N ILE A 264 71.08 -110.65 -11.73
CA ILE A 264 71.03 -112.08 -12.06
C ILE A 264 71.92 -112.37 -13.27
N GLU A 265 71.81 -111.57 -14.33
CA GLU A 265 72.66 -111.68 -15.54
C GLU A 265 74.16 -111.51 -15.21
N GLU A 266 74.50 -110.56 -14.33
CA GLU A 266 75.87 -110.34 -13.88
C GLU A 266 76.39 -111.50 -13.00
N ARG A 267 75.51 -112.17 -12.25
CA ARG A 267 75.83 -113.38 -11.48
C ARG A 267 76.06 -114.59 -12.37
N GLU A 268 75.26 -114.73 -13.42
CA GLU A 268 75.42 -115.79 -14.44
C GLU A 268 76.74 -115.61 -15.20
N LEU A 269 77.08 -114.38 -15.61
CA LEU A 269 78.38 -114.06 -16.21
C LEU A 269 79.56 -114.37 -15.27
N ARG A 270 79.45 -114.00 -13.98
CA ARG A 270 80.47 -114.34 -12.97
C ARG A 270 80.61 -115.85 -12.77
N SER A 271 79.51 -116.61 -12.77
CA SER A 271 79.57 -118.07 -12.69
C SER A 271 80.27 -118.69 -13.91
N LEU A 272 80.03 -118.15 -15.11
CA LEU A 272 80.71 -118.56 -16.35
C LEU A 272 82.21 -118.19 -16.35
N GLU A 273 82.59 -117.05 -15.76
CA GLU A 273 83.99 -116.65 -15.57
C GLU A 273 84.71 -117.53 -14.54
N GLU A 274 84.06 -117.85 -13.42
CA GLU A 274 84.58 -118.77 -12.40
C GLU A 274 84.73 -120.20 -12.94
N GLU A 275 83.79 -120.67 -13.78
CA GLU A 275 83.90 -121.94 -14.49
C GLU A 275 85.09 -121.95 -15.47
N ARG A 276 85.30 -120.88 -16.25
CA ARG A 276 86.49 -120.73 -17.13
C ARG A 276 87.80 -120.67 -16.34
N ALA A 277 87.82 -119.96 -15.21
CA ALA A 277 88.98 -119.87 -14.32
C ALA A 277 89.30 -121.23 -13.66
N SER A 278 88.28 -122.02 -13.31
CA SER A 278 88.45 -123.36 -12.75
C SER A 278 88.99 -124.37 -13.79
N GLN A 279 88.58 -124.24 -15.05
CA GLN A 279 89.09 -125.03 -16.19
C GLN A 279 90.55 -124.66 -16.50
N GLN A 280 90.91 -123.37 -16.46
CA GLN A 280 92.30 -122.92 -16.59
C GLN A 280 93.18 -123.40 -15.42
N LYS A 281 92.69 -123.37 -14.18
CA LYS A 281 93.41 -123.89 -13.00
C LYS A 281 93.69 -125.40 -13.09
N ARG A 282 92.76 -126.20 -13.63
CA ARG A 282 92.97 -127.65 -13.88
C ARG A 282 93.97 -127.93 -15.01
N LEU A 283 94.02 -127.09 -16.04
CA LEU A 283 95.02 -127.18 -17.11
C LEU A 283 96.42 -126.80 -16.61
N LEU A 284 96.53 -125.73 -15.82
CA LEU A 284 97.79 -125.29 -15.19
C LEU A 284 98.34 -126.31 -14.18
N GLN A 285 97.48 -127.01 -13.42
CA GLN A 285 97.90 -128.08 -12.50
C GLN A 285 98.42 -129.34 -13.23
N LYS A 286 97.88 -129.68 -14.41
CA LYS A 286 98.40 -130.76 -15.27
C LYS A 286 99.71 -130.36 -15.98
N GLN A 287 99.86 -129.09 -16.34
CA GLN A 287 101.10 -128.53 -16.90
C GLN A 287 102.23 -128.42 -15.85
N HIS A 288 101.91 -128.09 -14.59
CA HIS A 288 102.88 -128.05 -13.49
C HIS A 288 103.47 -129.43 -13.15
N LYS A 289 102.68 -130.51 -13.20
CA LYS A 289 103.17 -131.89 -12.98
C LYS A 289 104.14 -132.35 -14.07
N SER A 290 103.87 -132.01 -15.34
CA SER A 290 104.77 -132.30 -16.47
C SER A 290 106.01 -131.39 -16.54
N SER A 291 105.92 -130.18 -15.99
CA SER A 291 107.03 -129.22 -15.88
C SER A 291 108.04 -129.61 -14.78
N LEU A 292 107.58 -130.21 -13.68
CA LEU A 292 108.44 -130.66 -12.56
C LEU A 292 109.34 -131.86 -12.92
N GLU A 293 108.88 -132.74 -13.81
CA GLU A 293 109.68 -133.87 -14.33
C GLU A 293 110.71 -133.45 -15.39
N LYS A 294 110.49 -132.30 -16.06
CA LYS A 294 111.43 -131.70 -17.03
C LYS A 294 112.45 -130.76 -16.37
N SER A 295 112.10 -130.12 -15.25
CA SER A 295 113.00 -129.19 -14.53
C SER A 295 114.14 -129.88 -13.77
N MET A 296 113.97 -131.13 -13.34
CA MET A 296 115.07 -131.94 -12.77
C MET A 296 116.13 -132.34 -13.81
N LYS A 297 115.74 -132.46 -15.09
CA LYS A 297 116.64 -132.84 -16.19
C LYS A 297 117.38 -131.63 -16.81
N LEU A 298 116.83 -130.43 -16.63
CA LEU A 298 117.40 -129.15 -17.10
C LEU A 298 118.29 -128.44 -16.05
N LYS A 299 118.11 -128.71 -14.75
CA LYS A 299 119.01 -128.24 -13.68
C LYS A 299 120.46 -128.73 -13.84
N LEU A 300 120.67 -129.94 -14.37
CA LEU A 300 122.00 -130.49 -14.66
C LEU A 300 122.70 -129.85 -15.88
N GLN A 301 121.97 -129.09 -16.72
CA GLN A 301 122.50 -128.47 -17.94
C GLN A 301 122.59 -126.94 -17.86
N ARG A 302 122.07 -126.31 -16.78
CA ARG A 302 122.08 -124.85 -16.57
C ARG A 302 123.25 -124.33 -15.72
N GLU A 303 123.78 -125.14 -14.79
CA GLU A 303 124.97 -124.79 -13.99
C GLU A 303 126.24 -124.49 -14.83
N ALA A 304 126.29 -124.94 -16.08
CA ALA A 304 127.43 -124.74 -16.99
C ALA A 304 127.32 -123.50 -17.92
N LYS A 305 126.18 -122.81 -17.97
CA LYS A 305 125.98 -121.62 -18.83
C LYS A 305 125.65 -120.33 -18.06
N GLU A 306 125.14 -120.45 -16.84
CA GLU A 306 124.78 -119.31 -15.97
C GLU A 306 126.02 -118.52 -15.45
N GLN A 307 127.25 -119.07 -15.50
CA GLN A 307 128.45 -118.37 -15.02
C GLN A 307 129.06 -117.30 -15.96
N GLN A 308 128.60 -117.14 -17.21
CA GLN A 308 129.16 -116.15 -18.16
C GLN A 308 128.20 -115.01 -18.56
N GLU A 309 126.90 -115.09 -18.27
CA GLU A 309 125.91 -114.09 -18.71
C GLU A 309 125.33 -113.23 -17.56
N GLU A 310 125.43 -113.66 -16.30
CA GLU A 310 124.95 -112.93 -15.12
C GLU A 310 125.75 -111.63 -14.82
N LEU A 311 127.02 -111.55 -15.19
CA LEU A 311 127.86 -110.36 -14.92
C LEU A 311 127.62 -109.17 -15.87
N ALA A 312 126.89 -109.33 -16.98
CA ALA A 312 126.73 -108.29 -18.00
C ALA A 312 125.35 -107.59 -18.00
N LEU A 313 124.35 -108.14 -17.31
CA LEU A 313 122.97 -107.59 -17.26
C LEU A 313 122.68 -106.82 -15.97
N ASP A 314 123.36 -107.11 -14.86
CA ASP A 314 123.13 -106.43 -13.57
C ASP A 314 123.63 -104.97 -13.52
N MET A 315 124.53 -104.56 -14.43
CA MET A 315 125.01 -103.18 -14.51
C MET A 315 124.07 -102.22 -15.29
N LYS A 316 123.12 -102.72 -16.12
CA LYS A 316 122.25 -101.86 -16.95
C LYS A 316 120.89 -101.53 -16.33
N ILE A 317 120.45 -102.26 -15.30
CA ILE A 317 119.09 -102.13 -14.72
C ILE A 317 119.04 -101.11 -13.57
N LEU A 318 120.18 -100.79 -12.94
CA LEU A 318 120.25 -99.79 -11.86
C LEU A 318 120.25 -98.33 -12.35
N GLU A 319 120.61 -98.06 -13.60
CA GLU A 319 120.62 -96.71 -14.18
C GLU A 319 119.22 -96.23 -14.64
N GLN A 320 118.30 -97.14 -15.00
CA GLN A 320 116.97 -96.78 -15.51
C GLN A 320 115.93 -96.45 -14.43
N LEU A 321 116.05 -97.01 -13.22
CA LEU A 321 115.07 -96.79 -12.13
C LEU A 321 115.20 -95.40 -11.44
N LEU A 322 116.28 -94.65 -11.69
CA LEU A 322 116.52 -93.31 -11.13
C LEU A 322 115.96 -92.16 -12.01
N GLU A 323 115.71 -92.41 -13.31
CA GLU A 323 115.18 -91.40 -14.24
C GLU A 323 113.64 -91.34 -14.28
N GLU A 324 112.95 -92.45 -13.99
CA GLU A 324 111.48 -92.52 -13.99
C GLU A 324 110.85 -91.78 -12.79
N SER A 325 111.52 -91.75 -11.63
CA SER A 325 111.05 -91.04 -10.42
C SER A 325 111.07 -89.50 -10.54
N ARG A 326 111.94 -88.92 -11.38
CA ARG A 326 112.01 -87.46 -11.59
C ARG A 326 110.94 -86.93 -12.54
N ASN A 327 110.45 -87.74 -13.46
CA ASN A 327 109.49 -87.33 -14.49
C ASN A 327 108.03 -87.32 -13.98
N GLU A 328 107.66 -88.23 -13.07
CA GLU A 328 106.31 -88.26 -12.46
C GLU A 328 106.03 -87.03 -11.56
N ALA A 329 107.07 -86.48 -10.91
CA ALA A 329 106.96 -85.29 -10.06
C ALA A 329 106.67 -84.01 -10.87
N HIS A 330 107.22 -83.88 -12.08
CA HIS A 330 107.02 -82.72 -12.95
C HIS A 330 105.60 -82.70 -13.57
N GLU A 331 105.04 -83.84 -13.97
CA GLU A 331 103.68 -83.89 -14.54
C GLU A 331 102.58 -83.54 -13.52
N MET A 332 102.77 -83.87 -12.24
CA MET A 332 101.79 -83.56 -11.19
C MET A 332 101.70 -82.05 -10.88
N VAL A 333 102.79 -81.30 -11.06
CA VAL A 333 102.82 -79.84 -10.88
C VAL A 333 102.12 -79.13 -12.03
N GLU A 334 102.37 -79.55 -13.28
CA GLU A 334 101.73 -78.99 -14.48
C GLU A 334 100.20 -79.22 -14.49
N ARG A 335 99.73 -80.42 -14.11
CA ARG A 335 98.29 -80.72 -13.99
C ARG A 335 97.60 -79.94 -12.85
N LYS A 336 98.35 -79.49 -11.84
CA LYS A 336 97.84 -78.64 -10.75
C LYS A 336 97.79 -77.17 -11.17
N HIS A 337 98.73 -76.73 -12.01
CA HIS A 337 98.74 -75.38 -12.58
C HIS A 337 97.55 -75.15 -13.52
N ARG A 338 97.32 -76.06 -14.48
CA ARG A 338 96.20 -75.97 -15.43
C ARG A 338 94.83 -75.92 -14.75
N ARG A 339 94.61 -76.75 -13.72
CA ARG A 339 93.37 -76.71 -12.93
C ARG A 339 93.16 -75.38 -12.21
N ARG A 340 94.23 -74.75 -11.71
CA ARG A 340 94.13 -73.42 -11.06
C ARG A 340 93.83 -72.31 -12.07
N GLU A 341 94.39 -72.38 -13.27
CA GLU A 341 94.08 -71.43 -14.34
C GLU A 341 92.63 -71.57 -14.83
N GLU A 342 92.13 -72.80 -14.94
CA GLU A 342 90.72 -73.09 -15.26
C GLU A 342 89.77 -72.62 -14.14
N GLU A 343 90.11 -72.87 -12.87
CA GLU A 343 89.35 -72.37 -11.72
C GLU A 343 89.38 -70.83 -11.63
N GLN A 344 90.50 -70.18 -11.97
CA GLN A 344 90.60 -68.71 -12.03
C GLN A 344 89.73 -68.14 -13.15
N LYS A 345 89.82 -68.68 -14.36
CA LYS A 345 88.96 -68.27 -15.49
C LYS A 345 87.47 -68.46 -15.20
N TYR A 346 87.10 -69.55 -14.53
CA TYR A 346 85.72 -69.79 -14.12
C TYR A 346 85.24 -68.80 -13.04
N ARG A 347 86.10 -68.43 -12.09
CA ARG A 347 85.78 -67.39 -11.09
C ARG A 347 85.62 -66.01 -11.72
N GLU A 348 86.48 -65.66 -12.67
CA GLU A 348 86.39 -64.41 -13.44
C GLU A 348 85.10 -64.37 -14.26
N PHE A 349 84.71 -65.48 -14.90
CA PHE A 349 83.44 -65.59 -15.61
C PHE A 349 82.22 -65.44 -14.67
N LEU A 350 82.24 -66.06 -13.49
CA LEU A 350 81.18 -65.90 -12.50
C LEU A 350 81.09 -64.46 -11.97
N GLN A 351 82.23 -63.78 -11.77
CA GLN A 351 82.26 -62.37 -11.40
C GLN A 351 81.66 -61.48 -12.50
N GLN A 352 81.99 -61.73 -13.76
CA GLN A 352 81.40 -61.01 -14.90
C GLN A 352 79.89 -61.22 -14.99
N GLN A 353 79.40 -62.45 -14.78
CA GLN A 353 77.95 -62.74 -14.75
C GLN A 353 77.25 -62.02 -13.58
N LEU A 354 77.86 -61.96 -12.41
CA LEU A 354 77.30 -61.21 -11.27
C LEU A 354 77.29 -59.70 -11.54
N GLU A 355 78.33 -59.15 -12.17
CA GLU A 355 78.35 -57.74 -12.58
C GLU A 355 77.29 -57.41 -13.64
N GLU A 356 77.02 -58.33 -14.56
CA GLU A 356 75.95 -58.18 -15.56
C GLU A 356 74.56 -58.24 -14.91
N GLU A 357 74.30 -59.21 -14.02
CA GLU A 357 73.03 -59.31 -13.29
C GLU A 357 72.81 -58.09 -12.39
N THR A 358 73.82 -57.62 -11.67
CA THR A 358 73.70 -56.39 -10.84
C THR A 358 73.49 -55.13 -11.69
N ARG A 359 73.98 -55.09 -12.94
CA ARG A 359 73.65 -53.99 -13.88
C ARG A 359 72.19 -54.09 -14.34
N ARG A 360 71.69 -55.29 -14.64
CA ARG A 360 70.27 -55.53 -15.00
C ARG A 360 69.34 -55.19 -13.86
N GLU A 361 69.65 -55.60 -12.63
CA GLU A 361 68.87 -55.25 -11.42
C GLU A 361 68.83 -53.73 -11.22
N LYS A 362 69.96 -53.03 -11.36
CA LYS A 362 70.00 -51.56 -11.27
C LYS A 362 69.20 -50.86 -12.38
N GLU A 363 69.15 -51.43 -13.59
CA GLU A 363 68.34 -50.92 -14.68
C GLU A 363 66.84 -51.15 -14.41
N LEU A 364 66.47 -52.30 -13.87
CA LEU A 364 65.10 -52.60 -13.43
C LEU A 364 64.66 -51.68 -12.28
N ASP A 365 65.51 -51.49 -11.27
CA ASP A 365 65.24 -50.56 -10.16
C ASP A 365 65.04 -49.13 -10.66
N ARG A 366 65.84 -48.67 -11.63
CA ARG A 366 65.65 -47.35 -12.26
C ARG A 366 64.30 -47.25 -12.97
N LEU A 367 63.86 -48.29 -13.66
CA LEU A 367 62.55 -48.30 -14.32
C LEU A 367 61.42 -48.29 -13.30
N ILE A 368 61.54 -49.05 -12.21
CA ILE A 368 60.58 -49.06 -11.10
C ILE A 368 60.53 -47.67 -10.43
N ASP A 369 61.67 -47.04 -10.18
CA ASP A 369 61.73 -45.69 -9.60
C ASP A 369 61.06 -44.65 -10.49
N VAL A 370 61.21 -44.74 -11.81
CA VAL A 370 60.53 -43.87 -12.77
C VAL A 370 59.01 -44.08 -12.73
N ASP A 371 58.55 -45.32 -12.68
CA ASP A 371 57.11 -45.65 -12.60
C ASP A 371 56.51 -45.23 -11.26
N VAL A 372 57.23 -45.44 -10.15
CA VAL A 372 56.86 -44.98 -8.81
C VAL A 372 56.80 -43.45 -8.78
N ALA A 373 57.78 -42.75 -9.36
CA ALA A 373 57.78 -41.29 -9.45
C ALA A 373 56.60 -40.77 -10.30
N ALA A 374 56.27 -41.44 -11.41
CA ALA A 374 55.12 -41.10 -12.25
C ALA A 374 53.79 -41.30 -11.50
N MET A 375 53.65 -42.38 -10.74
CA MET A 375 52.48 -42.64 -9.90
C MET A 375 52.35 -41.63 -8.75
N TRP A 376 53.46 -41.27 -8.11
CA TRP A 376 53.50 -40.21 -7.11
C TRP A 376 53.14 -38.84 -7.69
N SER A 377 53.64 -38.52 -8.89
CA SER A 377 53.29 -37.29 -9.60
C SER A 377 51.79 -37.21 -9.91
N LYS A 378 51.18 -38.30 -10.39
CA LYS A 378 49.72 -38.40 -10.59
C LYS A 378 48.95 -38.18 -9.28
N ARG A 379 49.41 -38.79 -8.18
CA ARG A 379 48.77 -38.66 -6.86
C ARG A 379 48.90 -37.26 -6.27
N ILE A 380 50.07 -36.61 -6.43
CA ILE A 380 50.30 -35.21 -6.05
C ILE A 380 49.42 -34.29 -6.89
N HIS A 381 49.28 -34.55 -8.19
CA HIS A 381 48.42 -33.76 -9.07
C HIS A 381 46.94 -33.86 -8.67
N GLN A 382 46.45 -35.09 -8.40
CA GLN A 382 45.10 -35.29 -7.86
C GLN A 382 44.90 -34.55 -6.53
N TRP A 383 45.87 -34.64 -5.62
CA TRP A 383 45.80 -33.94 -4.34
C TRP A 383 45.81 -32.41 -4.50
N LYS A 384 46.57 -31.87 -5.46
CA LYS A 384 46.54 -30.44 -5.80
C LYS A 384 45.17 -30.02 -6.33
N LEU A 385 44.58 -30.80 -7.25
CA LEU A 385 43.24 -30.54 -7.78
C LEU A 385 42.17 -30.58 -6.68
N GLU A 386 42.25 -31.56 -5.78
CA GLU A 386 41.33 -31.67 -4.65
C GLU A 386 41.49 -30.51 -3.67
N LYS A 387 42.73 -30.11 -3.36
CA LYS A 387 43.02 -28.95 -2.52
C LYS A 387 42.53 -27.66 -3.16
N GLU A 388 42.72 -27.48 -4.47
CA GLU A 388 42.20 -26.33 -5.22
C GLU A 388 40.67 -26.31 -5.25
N ALA A 389 40.01 -27.45 -5.45
CA ALA A 389 38.56 -27.58 -5.41
C ALA A 389 38.02 -27.22 -4.02
N ARG A 390 38.66 -27.73 -2.95
CA ARG A 390 38.32 -27.37 -1.56
C ARG A 390 38.54 -25.89 -1.27
N ASN A 391 39.61 -25.30 -1.81
CA ASN A 391 39.87 -23.86 -1.67
C ASN A 391 38.89 -23.00 -2.48
N ARG A 392 38.42 -23.47 -3.65
CA ARG A 392 37.36 -22.81 -4.42
C ARG A 392 36.04 -22.86 -3.65
N LEU A 393 35.62 -24.03 -3.20
CA LEU A 393 34.43 -24.19 -2.36
C LEU A 393 34.49 -23.32 -1.09
N MET A 394 35.63 -23.27 -0.41
CA MET A 394 35.81 -22.43 0.77
C MET A 394 35.70 -20.93 0.43
N ARG A 395 36.24 -20.50 -0.72
CA ARG A 395 36.07 -19.11 -1.21
C ARG A 395 34.59 -18.81 -1.48
N ASP A 396 33.88 -19.70 -2.17
CA ASP A 396 32.46 -19.52 -2.48
C ASP A 396 31.60 -19.46 -1.20
N VAL A 397 31.89 -20.30 -0.20
CA VAL A 397 31.25 -20.25 1.12
C VAL A 397 31.54 -18.94 1.84
N MET A 398 32.77 -18.44 1.78
CA MET A 398 33.13 -17.15 2.39
C MET A 398 32.52 -15.96 1.65
N GLU A 399 32.43 -15.99 0.32
CA GLU A 399 31.79 -14.96 -0.48
C GLU A 399 30.28 -14.92 -0.26
N THR A 400 29.62 -16.09 -0.22
CA THR A 400 28.20 -16.17 0.13
C THR A 400 27.94 -15.67 1.55
N ARG A 401 28.81 -16.02 2.52
CA ARG A 401 28.71 -15.48 3.88
C ARG A 401 28.91 -13.96 3.93
N ARG A 402 29.84 -13.40 3.16
CA ARG A 402 30.05 -11.94 3.03
C ARG A 402 28.84 -11.25 2.42
N LYS A 403 28.24 -11.82 1.36
CA LYS A 403 27.01 -11.30 0.75
C LYS A 403 25.85 -11.31 1.73
N GLN A 404 25.63 -12.41 2.46
CA GLN A 404 24.61 -12.49 3.52
C GLN A 404 24.81 -11.44 4.62
N LEU A 405 26.06 -11.19 5.02
CA LEU A 405 26.39 -10.14 6.00
C LEU A 405 26.12 -8.74 5.43
N GLN A 406 26.49 -8.47 4.19
CA GLN A 406 26.20 -7.20 3.52
C GLN A 406 24.68 -6.97 3.38
N GLU A 407 23.92 -7.97 2.95
CA GLU A 407 22.46 -7.89 2.87
C GLU A 407 21.83 -7.62 4.23
N LYS A 408 22.31 -8.29 5.29
CA LYS A 408 21.84 -8.02 6.67
C LYS A 408 22.18 -6.61 7.12
N LEU A 409 23.39 -6.12 6.83
CA LEU A 409 23.80 -4.75 7.16
C LEU A 409 22.98 -3.71 6.38
N GLN A 410 22.70 -3.94 5.10
CA GLN A 410 21.85 -3.06 4.29
C GLN A 410 20.41 -3.04 4.80
N LYS A 411 19.84 -4.19 5.17
CA LYS A 411 18.51 -4.26 5.81
C LYS A 411 18.48 -3.48 7.11
N LEU A 412 19.46 -3.67 7.99
CA LEU A 412 19.57 -2.91 9.24
C LEU A 412 19.75 -1.41 9.00
N ALA A 413 20.50 -1.01 7.97
CA ALA A 413 20.66 0.40 7.61
C ALA A 413 19.33 1.01 7.12
N TYR A 414 18.61 0.28 6.26
CA TYR A 414 17.29 0.69 5.78
C TYR A 414 16.28 0.79 6.93
N GLU A 415 16.20 -0.21 7.80
CA GLU A 415 15.35 -0.19 9.00
C GLU A 415 15.67 1.00 9.91
N LYS A 416 16.96 1.31 10.12
CA LYS A 416 17.38 2.50 10.87
C LYS A 416 16.95 3.81 10.20
N GLU A 417 17.00 3.90 8.88
CA GLU A 417 16.53 5.08 8.16
C GLU A 417 15.01 5.24 8.26
N VAL A 418 14.26 4.14 8.13
CA VAL A 418 12.80 4.15 8.31
C VAL A 418 12.45 4.60 9.73
N LEU A 419 13.08 4.01 10.75
CA LEU A 419 12.87 4.41 12.14
C LEU A 419 13.24 5.87 12.41
N LYS A 420 14.25 6.42 11.73
CA LYS A 420 14.59 7.84 11.82
C LYS A 420 13.50 8.72 11.20
N ARG A 421 13.01 8.36 10.01
CA ARG A 421 11.90 9.08 9.35
C ARG A 421 10.63 9.03 10.21
N ASP A 422 10.29 7.87 10.75
CA ASP A 422 9.13 7.72 11.64
C ASP A 422 9.29 8.56 12.92
N CYS A 423 10.49 8.57 13.53
CA CYS A 423 10.78 9.45 14.66
C CYS A 423 10.66 10.94 14.28
N GLU A 424 11.15 11.35 13.12
CA GLU A 424 11.08 12.72 12.62
C GLU A 424 9.62 13.14 12.37
N GLU A 425 8.80 12.28 11.78
CA GLU A 425 7.36 12.50 11.57
C GLU A 425 6.60 12.63 12.91
N ILE A 426 6.89 11.76 13.88
CA ILE A 426 6.31 11.82 15.22
C ILE A 426 6.72 13.12 15.92
N MET A 427 8.00 13.49 15.86
CA MET A 427 8.50 14.73 16.46
C MET A 427 7.85 15.97 15.83
N ALA A 428 7.71 16.00 14.50
CA ALA A 428 7.00 17.08 13.80
C ALA A 428 5.52 17.15 14.22
N ALA A 429 4.83 16.01 14.35
CA ALA A 429 3.45 15.96 14.82
C ALA A 429 3.31 16.44 16.27
N VAL A 430 4.27 16.08 17.15
CA VAL A 430 4.31 16.57 18.54
C VAL A 430 4.56 18.07 18.59
N GLU A 431 5.46 18.60 17.77
CA GLU A 431 5.72 20.05 17.69
C GLU A 431 4.49 20.83 17.22
N GLU A 432 3.79 20.35 16.19
CA GLU A 432 2.54 20.95 15.72
C GLU A 432 1.43 20.88 16.79
N HIS A 433 1.31 19.74 17.48
CA HIS A 433 0.36 19.62 18.60
C HIS A 433 0.69 20.62 19.72
N ASN A 434 1.95 20.75 20.10
CA ASN A 434 2.37 21.69 21.15
C ASN A 434 2.07 23.13 20.75
N LYS A 435 2.32 23.53 19.50
CA LYS A 435 1.95 24.87 18.99
C LYS A 435 0.44 25.12 19.10
N LEU A 436 -0.38 24.13 18.70
CA LEU A 436 -1.85 24.23 18.78
C LEU A 436 -2.35 24.32 20.23
N GLU A 437 -1.74 23.58 21.16
CA GLU A 437 -2.07 23.66 22.59
C GLU A 437 -1.63 25.00 23.19
N ASP A 438 -0.44 25.49 22.85
CA ASP A 438 0.01 26.83 23.27
C ASP A 438 -0.94 27.91 22.76
N GLU A 439 -1.37 27.84 21.50
CA GLU A 439 -2.39 28.75 20.96
C GLU A 439 -3.72 28.65 21.71
N ARG A 440 -4.20 27.44 22.03
CA ARG A 440 -5.41 27.24 22.84
C ARG A 440 -5.26 27.88 24.21
N VAL A 441 -4.15 27.64 24.89
CA VAL A 441 -3.87 28.18 26.21
C VAL A 441 -3.84 29.71 26.16
N GLN A 442 -3.18 30.30 25.16
CA GLN A 442 -3.15 31.76 24.99
C GLN A 442 -4.54 32.34 24.71
N ARG A 443 -5.33 31.70 23.83
CA ARG A 443 -6.72 32.12 23.56
C ARG A 443 -7.56 32.08 24.84
N THR A 444 -7.45 31.01 25.62
CA THR A 444 -8.17 30.85 26.88
C THR A 444 -7.74 31.90 27.90
N LYS A 445 -6.44 32.18 27.99
CA LYS A 445 -5.88 33.22 28.86
C LYS A 445 -6.37 34.62 28.47
N MET A 446 -6.45 34.93 27.17
CA MET A 446 -6.98 36.21 26.68
C MET A 446 -8.48 36.34 26.96
N ILE A 447 -9.26 35.28 26.75
CA ILE A 447 -10.69 35.26 27.11
C ILE A 447 -10.88 35.51 28.61
N ASN A 448 -10.10 34.82 29.46
CA ASN A 448 -10.19 34.99 30.91
C ASN A 448 -9.78 36.41 31.34
N LYS A 449 -8.75 37.00 30.71
CA LYS A 449 -8.32 38.38 30.97
C LYS A 449 -9.38 39.41 30.56
N ASN A 450 -10.01 39.20 29.41
CA ASN A 450 -11.09 40.07 28.95
C ASN A 450 -12.30 39.96 29.89
N TYR A 451 -12.64 38.73 30.30
CA TYR A 451 -13.71 38.49 31.27
C TYR A 451 -13.42 39.13 32.63
N GLU A 452 -12.18 39.06 33.12
CA GLU A 452 -11.74 39.75 34.34
C GLU A 452 -11.87 41.27 34.20
N SER A 453 -11.46 41.83 33.07
CA SER A 453 -11.60 43.26 32.77
C SER A 453 -13.06 43.70 32.74
N ASP A 454 -13.95 42.90 32.12
CA ASP A 454 -15.39 43.19 32.05
C ASP A 454 -16.03 43.16 33.45
N LEU A 455 -15.63 42.21 34.29
CA LEU A 455 -16.05 42.12 35.69
C LEU A 455 -15.62 43.34 36.50
N LEU A 456 -14.35 43.77 36.34
CA LEU A 456 -13.84 44.98 37.00
C LEU A 456 -14.60 46.23 36.54
N ALA A 457 -14.86 46.37 35.24
CA ALA A 457 -15.66 47.47 34.70
C ALA A 457 -17.10 47.47 35.23
N GLN A 458 -17.73 46.30 35.40
CA GLN A 458 -19.04 46.19 36.03
C GLN A 458 -19.02 46.60 37.51
N ILE A 459 -17.99 46.17 38.25
CA ILE A 459 -17.81 46.54 39.66
C ILE A 459 -17.65 48.06 39.80
N ASP A 460 -16.82 48.67 38.95
CA ASP A 460 -16.58 50.12 38.98
C ASP A 460 -17.82 50.90 38.56
N HIS A 461 -18.58 50.44 37.56
CA HIS A 461 -19.87 51.03 37.20
C HIS A 461 -20.88 50.96 38.36
N GLN A 462 -20.95 49.83 39.07
CA GLN A 462 -21.81 49.70 40.25
C GLN A 462 -21.37 50.60 41.41
N LYS A 463 -20.06 50.77 41.63
CA LYS A 463 -19.52 51.72 42.61
C LYS A 463 -19.87 53.15 42.25
N SER A 464 -19.62 53.58 41.01
CA SER A 464 -20.02 54.92 40.53
C SER A 464 -21.52 55.17 40.72
N LYS A 465 -22.38 54.20 40.37
CA LYS A 465 -23.84 54.34 40.63
C LYS A 465 -24.19 54.43 42.11
N LYS A 466 -23.49 53.69 42.98
CA LYS A 466 -23.68 53.79 44.44
C LYS A 466 -23.24 55.16 44.96
N ASP A 467 -22.13 55.68 44.46
CA ASP A 467 -21.62 56.97 44.87
C ASP A 467 -22.49 58.11 44.33
N GLU A 468 -22.98 58.03 43.09
CA GLU A 468 -23.99 58.93 42.54
C GLU A 468 -25.27 58.95 43.41
N ARG A 469 -25.79 57.77 43.77
CA ARG A 469 -26.95 57.67 44.67
C ARG A 469 -26.69 58.31 46.03
N LYS A 470 -25.54 58.07 46.66
CA LYS A 470 -25.17 58.73 47.93
C LYS A 470 -25.05 60.24 47.77
N MET A 471 -24.53 60.72 46.64
CA MET A 471 -24.41 62.15 46.36
C MET A 471 -25.78 62.78 46.09
N GLU A 472 -26.71 62.07 45.46
CA GLU A 472 -28.12 62.46 45.32
C GLU A 472 -28.82 62.49 46.67
N GLU A 473 -28.70 61.44 47.49
CA GLU A 473 -29.22 61.39 48.87
C GLU A 473 -28.68 62.54 49.72
N LEU A 474 -27.39 62.88 49.61
CA LEU A 474 -26.80 64.04 50.29
C LEU A 474 -27.32 65.37 49.75
N ARG A 475 -27.61 65.50 48.45
CA ARG A 475 -28.24 66.70 47.90
C ARG A 475 -29.67 66.84 48.40
N GLU A 476 -30.47 65.78 48.32
CA GLU A 476 -31.84 65.74 48.83
C GLU A 476 -31.89 66.04 50.34
N TYR A 477 -30.95 65.50 51.11
CA TYR A 477 -30.82 65.81 52.53
C TYR A 477 -30.49 67.29 52.79
N ASN A 478 -29.55 67.87 52.04
CA ASN A 478 -29.20 69.29 52.16
C ASN A 478 -30.35 70.21 51.73
N GLU A 479 -31.07 69.86 50.66
CA GLU A 479 -32.29 70.56 50.22
C GLU A 479 -33.41 70.43 51.25
N GLY A 480 -33.55 69.25 51.87
CA GLY A 480 -34.41 69.01 53.03
C GLY A 480 -34.07 69.93 54.21
N LEU A 481 -32.78 70.06 54.54
CA LEU A 481 -32.32 70.95 55.60
C LEU A 481 -32.60 72.43 55.29
N GLN A 482 -32.41 72.84 54.02
CA GLN A 482 -32.69 74.21 53.58
C GLN A 482 -34.19 74.51 53.58
N THR A 483 -35.03 73.57 53.17
CA THR A 483 -36.50 73.72 53.20
C THR A 483 -37.01 73.76 54.64
N GLU A 484 -36.45 72.93 55.53
CA GLU A 484 -36.76 72.98 56.96
C GLU A 484 -36.27 74.28 57.62
N ALA A 485 -35.09 74.77 57.28
CA ALA A 485 -34.60 76.08 57.73
C ALA A 485 -35.52 77.22 57.25
N LYS A 486 -35.98 77.19 55.99
CA LYS A 486 -36.97 78.13 55.45
C LYS A 486 -38.32 78.01 56.18
N TYR A 487 -38.75 76.79 56.52
CA TYR A 487 -39.96 76.54 57.31
C TYR A 487 -39.83 77.10 58.73
N GLN A 488 -38.72 76.84 59.42
CA GLN A 488 -38.44 77.39 60.74
C GLN A 488 -38.28 78.92 60.73
N GLN A 489 -37.71 79.51 59.68
CA GLN A 489 -37.71 80.96 59.48
C GLN A 489 -39.12 81.50 59.28
N ARG A 490 -39.98 80.83 58.49
CA ARG A 490 -41.40 81.17 58.40
C ARG A 490 -42.11 81.05 59.75
N LEU A 491 -41.84 79.98 60.51
CA LEU A 491 -42.40 79.77 61.84
C LEU A 491 -41.96 80.88 62.80
N LYS A 492 -40.67 81.25 62.79
CA LYS A 492 -40.14 82.40 63.55
C LYS A 492 -40.75 83.71 63.10
N ASN A 493 -40.96 83.93 61.80
CA ASN A 493 -41.61 85.13 61.26
C ASN A 493 -43.09 85.21 61.63
N VAL A 494 -43.79 84.07 61.68
CA VAL A 494 -45.18 83.99 62.16
C VAL A 494 -45.25 84.18 63.67
N LEU A 495 -44.31 83.62 64.43
CA LEU A 495 -44.21 83.82 65.88
C LEU A 495 -43.80 85.26 66.25
N SER A 496 -42.95 85.91 65.45
CA SER A 496 -42.56 87.31 65.64
C SER A 496 -43.58 88.31 65.09
N SER A 497 -44.39 87.94 64.08
CA SER A 497 -45.57 88.71 63.69
C SER A 497 -46.77 88.48 64.61
N ALA A 498 -46.78 87.39 65.40
CA ALA A 498 -47.81 87.09 66.39
C ALA A 498 -47.64 87.81 67.74
N THR A 499 -46.93 88.94 67.74
CA THR A 499 -46.97 89.90 68.83
C THR A 499 -47.22 91.30 68.28
N SER A 500 -48.50 91.62 68.04
CA SER A 500 -49.16 92.91 68.37
C SER A 500 -50.44 93.19 67.56
N GLU A 501 -51.15 92.19 67.03
CA GLU A 501 -52.55 92.38 66.63
C GLU A 501 -53.49 91.79 67.70
N ARG A 502 -53.88 92.69 68.61
CA ARG A 502 -54.96 92.52 69.60
C ARG A 502 -56.19 91.87 68.96
N LYS A 503 -56.47 90.61 69.30
CA LYS A 503 -57.83 90.07 69.29
C LYS A 503 -58.44 90.24 70.68
N THR A 504 -58.82 91.48 70.98
CA THR A 504 -59.66 91.84 72.14
C THR A 504 -61.06 91.26 71.95
N HIS A 505 -61.45 90.41 72.89
CA HIS A 505 -62.76 89.77 73.02
C HIS A 505 -63.82 90.81 73.47
N PRO A 506 -65.05 90.82 72.91
CA PRO A 506 -65.97 91.96 72.97
C PRO A 506 -66.81 92.01 74.25
N MET A 507 -66.20 92.13 75.44
CA MET A 507 -66.95 92.21 76.72
C MET A 507 -66.14 92.80 77.91
N ARG A 508 -65.28 93.81 77.69
CA ARG A 508 -64.69 94.60 78.79
C ARG A 508 -64.54 96.08 78.43
N ARG A 509 -65.39 96.92 79.02
CA ARG A 509 -65.18 98.37 79.29
C ARG A 509 -64.99 98.53 80.81
N PRO A 510 -64.13 99.45 81.29
CA PRO A 510 -64.58 100.80 81.70
C PRO A 510 -63.60 101.92 81.25
N GLN A 511 -64.06 103.04 80.68
CA GLN A 511 -64.50 104.32 81.30
C GLN A 511 -63.37 105.27 81.80
N PHE A 512 -63.18 106.35 81.02
CA PHE A 512 -62.67 107.71 81.31
C PHE A 512 -61.21 107.84 81.83
N GLU A 513 -60.38 108.81 81.41
CA GLU A 513 -60.65 110.24 81.20
C GLU A 513 -59.61 110.93 80.30
N VAL A 514 -59.95 112.16 79.92
CA VAL A 514 -59.37 113.13 78.99
C VAL A 514 -57.91 113.53 79.30
N THR A 515 -57.08 113.75 78.27
CA THR A 515 -56.34 115.01 78.03
C THR A 515 -55.40 114.94 76.82
N GLY A 516 -55.50 115.97 75.96
CA GLY A 516 -54.33 116.67 75.43
C GLY A 516 -53.67 116.17 74.15
N GLN A 517 -53.85 116.96 73.07
CA GLN A 517 -52.80 117.55 72.21
C GLN A 517 -51.77 116.61 71.56
N LYS A 518 -51.30 116.75 70.32
CA LYS A 518 -51.36 117.72 69.22
C LYS A 518 -50.61 117.00 68.06
N MET A 519 -50.97 117.35 66.83
CA MET A 519 -50.16 117.43 65.58
C MET A 519 -48.83 116.65 65.50
N VAL A 520 -48.55 115.86 64.46
CA VAL A 520 -48.51 116.18 63.01
C VAL A 520 -48.83 114.95 62.18
#